data_AF-A0A7C7QRD2-F1
#
_entry.id   AF-A0A7C7QRD2-F1
#
_cell.length_a   1.000
_cell.length_b   1.000
_cell.length_c   1.000
_cell.angle_alpha   90.00
_cell.angle_beta   90.00
_cell.angle_gamma   90.00
#
_symmetry.space_group_name_H-M   'P 1'
#
loop_
_entity.id
_entity.type
_entity.pdbx_description
1 polymer ?
#
loop_
_entity_poly.entity_id
_entity_poly.type
_entity_poly.pdbx_seq_one_letter_code
_entity_poly.pdbx_strand_id
1 'polypeptide(L)'
;RFSANTRSQDAPGENPRFSAHPRLKIAEAQTLLYACRVTGPARVRINSIKRQVPVAAFPAADTDAVLAVARRLFPEFVPAANVLETSFNNIGAIFHPATMLFNASRIEAGEEFEFYSSVTPMVAGVLETLDSERVATARAYGLEVDPARDWLAKAYEGIRGDNLYERLQSCAAYRGIKGPKSMQVRYIFEDVPTGLVPIASFAQAAGIPTPAIRSVVDIACVMYGRDFWAEGRNMENLGLAGMDVEQILDYINKGCKEKGGTS
;
A
#
# COMPACT_ATOMS: atom_id res chain seq x y z
N ARG A 1 -50.44 55.91 2.37
CA ARG A 1 -49.75 55.96 1.07
C ARG A 1 -48.73 54.82 1.04
N PHE A 2 -48.95 53.89 0.12
CA PHE A 2 -48.07 52.87 -0.49
C PHE A 2 -46.61 52.67 0.00
N SER A 3 -46.25 51.37 0.13
CA SER A 3 -45.03 50.69 -0.39
C SER A 3 -43.65 51.09 0.17
N ALA A 4 -42.61 50.27 0.34
CA ALA A 4 -42.34 48.82 0.41
C ALA A 4 -40.85 48.67 0.81
N ASN A 5 -40.56 47.60 1.57
CA ASN A 5 -39.42 46.69 1.50
C ASN A 5 -38.01 47.20 1.09
N THR A 6 -36.99 46.91 1.92
CA THR A 6 -35.87 46.00 1.56
C THR A 6 -34.95 45.72 2.76
N ARG A 7 -34.62 44.44 2.93
CA ARG A 7 -33.59 43.92 3.86
C ARG A 7 -32.20 44.14 3.27
N SER A 8 -31.22 44.49 4.10
CA SER A 8 -29.84 44.04 3.94
C SER A 8 -29.44 43.29 5.21
N GLN A 9 -29.14 42.00 5.05
CA GLN A 9 -28.56 41.15 6.08
C GLN A 9 -27.10 41.55 6.24
N ASP A 10 -26.74 42.01 7.43
CA ASP A 10 -25.36 42.23 7.83
C ASP A 10 -24.61 40.88 7.86
N ALA A 11 -23.46 40.86 7.21
CA ALA A 11 -22.53 39.75 7.16
C ALA A 11 -21.98 39.41 8.56
N PRO A 12 -21.84 38.13 8.95
CA PRO A 12 -21.01 37.77 10.08
C PRO A 12 -19.55 37.77 9.63
N GLY A 13 -18.78 38.68 10.24
CA GLY A 13 -17.37 38.91 9.95
C GLY A 13 -16.50 37.67 10.08
N GLU A 14 -15.60 37.53 9.11
CA GLU A 14 -14.44 36.66 9.21
C GLU A 14 -13.58 37.10 10.40
N ASN A 15 -13.49 36.23 11.40
CA ASN A 15 -12.59 36.40 12.53
C ASN A 15 -11.15 36.20 12.03
N PRO A 16 -10.25 37.21 12.04
CA PRO A 16 -8.94 37.13 11.39
C PRO A 16 -7.90 36.24 12.11
N ARG A 17 -8.33 35.45 13.10
CA ARG A 17 -7.44 34.73 14.05
C ARG A 17 -7.14 33.28 13.71
N PHE A 18 -7.60 32.77 12.57
CA PHE A 18 -7.09 31.53 11.98
C PHE A 18 -6.32 31.84 10.71
N SER A 19 -5.15 32.44 10.90
CA SER A 19 -4.13 32.60 9.86
C SER A 19 -3.85 31.24 9.22
N ALA A 20 -3.90 31.20 7.88
CA ALA A 20 -3.57 30.06 7.03
C ALA A 20 -2.49 29.15 7.65
N HIS A 21 -2.89 27.95 8.09
CA HIS A 21 -1.92 26.91 8.39
C HIS A 21 -1.08 26.67 7.13
N PRO A 22 0.25 26.68 7.21
CA PRO A 22 1.06 26.35 6.05
C PRO A 22 0.66 24.96 5.56
N ARG A 23 0.35 24.84 4.26
CA ARG A 23 -0.06 23.57 3.65
C ARG A 23 1.06 22.54 3.85
N LEU A 24 0.82 21.56 4.72
CA LEU A 24 1.75 20.47 5.00
C LEU A 24 1.85 19.60 3.74
N LYS A 25 3.08 19.33 3.31
CA LYS A 25 3.35 18.35 2.25
C LYS A 25 3.48 16.98 2.89
N ILE A 26 2.63 16.06 2.47
CA ILE A 26 2.63 14.67 2.92
C ILE A 26 3.19 13.83 1.78
N ALA A 27 4.09 12.92 2.09
CA ALA A 27 4.65 12.00 1.12
C ALA A 27 4.89 10.63 1.75
N GLU A 28 4.90 9.61 0.90
CA GLU A 28 5.25 8.25 1.27
C GLU A 28 6.35 7.71 0.36
N ALA A 29 7.14 6.80 0.92
CA ALA A 29 8.09 6.00 0.16
C ALA A 29 7.49 4.60 -0.03
N GLN A 30 7.70 4.01 -1.20
CA GLN A 30 7.20 2.66 -1.51
C GLN A 30 7.65 1.60 -0.51
N THR A 31 8.85 1.77 0.08
CA THR A 31 9.46 0.76 0.94
C THR A 31 10.57 1.36 1.80
N LEU A 32 11.03 0.60 2.80
CA LEU A 32 12.21 0.99 3.59
C LEU A 32 13.47 1.00 2.73
N LEU A 33 14.29 2.04 2.91
CA LEU A 33 15.58 2.22 2.22
C LEU A 33 16.62 1.18 2.66
N TYR A 34 16.63 0.84 3.95
CA TYR A 34 17.63 -0.02 4.57
C TYR A 34 17.07 -1.41 4.86
N ALA A 35 17.80 -2.45 4.45
CA ALA A 35 17.68 -3.76 5.08
C ALA A 35 18.62 -3.79 6.28
N CYS A 36 18.09 -3.68 7.49
CA CYS A 36 18.90 -3.55 8.69
C CYS A 36 18.31 -4.30 9.88
N ARG A 37 19.14 -4.58 10.88
CA ARG A 37 18.73 -5.23 12.12
C ARG A 37 19.43 -4.62 13.32
N VAL A 38 18.70 -4.39 14.39
CA VAL A 38 19.27 -4.00 15.68
C VAL A 38 20.16 -5.14 16.18
N THR A 39 21.39 -4.81 16.60
CA THR A 39 22.38 -5.77 17.11
C THR A 39 22.78 -5.50 18.56
N GLY A 40 22.24 -4.45 19.17
CA GLY A 40 22.43 -4.09 20.56
C GLY A 40 21.86 -2.69 20.85
N PRO A 41 21.95 -2.22 22.10
CA PRO A 41 21.52 -0.87 22.47
C PRO A 41 22.22 0.18 21.58
N ALA A 42 21.43 1.04 20.93
CA ALA A 42 21.90 2.06 19.98
C ALA A 42 22.83 1.54 18.85
N ARG A 43 22.73 0.25 18.50
CA ARG A 43 23.54 -0.36 17.43
C ARG A 43 22.68 -1.05 16.40
N VAL A 44 22.83 -0.64 15.15
CA VAL A 44 22.17 -1.25 13.99
C VAL A 44 23.22 -1.76 13.01
N ARG A 45 22.98 -2.94 12.44
CA ARG A 45 23.72 -3.45 11.29
C ARG A 45 22.88 -3.18 10.05
N ILE A 46 23.42 -2.39 9.12
CA ILE A 46 22.85 -2.21 7.78
C ILE A 46 23.45 -3.30 6.90
N ASN A 47 22.61 -4.22 6.43
CA ASN A 47 23.03 -5.32 5.55
C ASN A 47 23.09 -4.84 4.10
N SER A 48 22.17 -3.96 3.69
CA SER A 48 22.15 -3.35 2.37
C SER A 48 21.34 -2.05 2.35
N ILE A 49 21.60 -1.23 1.33
CA ILE A 49 20.87 -0.01 0.98
C ILE A 49 20.29 -0.21 -0.42
N LYS A 50 18.99 0.05 -0.60
CA LYS A 50 18.34 -0.07 -1.90
C LYS A 50 18.85 1.01 -2.84
N ARG A 51 19.13 0.67 -4.10
CA ARG A 51 19.65 1.63 -5.10
C ARG A 51 18.68 2.75 -5.42
N GLN A 52 17.39 2.43 -5.49
CA GLN A 52 16.31 3.37 -5.77
C GLN A 52 15.07 3.00 -4.95
N VAL A 53 14.41 4.01 -4.39
CA VAL A 53 13.13 3.87 -3.69
C VAL A 53 12.17 4.95 -4.19
N PRO A 54 11.07 4.57 -4.86
CA PRO A 54 10.07 5.54 -5.30
C PRO A 54 9.40 6.26 -4.12
N VAL A 55 9.20 7.56 -4.29
CA VAL A 55 8.55 8.47 -3.34
C VAL A 55 7.51 9.29 -4.08
N ALA A 56 6.32 9.38 -3.52
CA ALA A 56 5.24 10.22 -4.03
C ALA A 56 4.69 11.11 -2.92
N ALA A 57 4.37 12.35 -3.28
CA ALA A 57 3.61 13.26 -2.42
C ALA A 57 2.11 13.20 -2.73
N PHE A 58 1.31 13.63 -1.76
CA PHE A 58 -0.08 14.02 -1.97
C PHE A 58 -0.21 15.55 -1.78
N PRO A 59 -0.70 16.30 -2.78
CA PRO A 59 -0.90 15.86 -4.17
C PRO A 59 0.40 15.52 -4.91
N ALA A 60 0.29 14.78 -6.01
CA ALA A 60 1.44 14.38 -6.83
C ALA A 60 2.31 15.56 -7.28
N ALA A 61 1.71 16.74 -7.50
CA ALA A 61 2.39 17.98 -7.84
C ALA A 61 3.45 18.44 -6.81
N ASP A 62 3.41 17.94 -5.57
CA ASP A 62 4.39 18.26 -4.53
C ASP A 62 5.61 17.33 -4.49
N THR A 63 5.62 16.27 -5.30
CA THR A 63 6.65 15.21 -5.25
C THR A 63 8.06 15.77 -5.45
N ASP A 64 8.27 16.62 -6.45
CA ASP A 64 9.57 17.23 -6.72
C ASP A 64 10.05 18.11 -5.57
N ALA A 65 9.13 18.86 -4.96
CA ALA A 65 9.45 19.73 -3.82
C ALA A 65 9.81 18.92 -2.56
N VAL A 66 9.17 17.78 -2.34
CA VAL A 66 9.53 16.85 -1.27
C VAL A 66 10.90 16.24 -1.53
N LEU A 67 11.15 15.77 -2.76
CA LEU A 67 12.42 15.15 -3.15
C LEU A 67 13.60 16.12 -3.06
N ALA A 68 13.41 17.40 -3.39
CA ALA A 68 14.44 18.42 -3.25
C ALA A 68 14.98 18.53 -1.82
N VAL A 69 14.16 18.23 -0.81
CA VAL A 69 14.57 18.18 0.60
C VAL A 69 15.07 16.79 0.97
N ALA A 70 14.29 15.74 0.68
CA ALA A 70 14.58 14.39 1.13
C ALA A 70 15.90 13.83 0.58
N ARG A 71 16.23 14.15 -0.68
CA ARG A 71 17.48 13.69 -1.34
C ARG A 71 18.76 14.23 -0.73
N ARG A 72 18.68 15.27 0.12
CA ARG A 72 19.83 15.75 0.89
C ARG A 72 20.31 14.71 1.91
N LEU A 73 19.42 13.81 2.33
CA LEU A 73 19.71 12.72 3.26
C LEU A 73 19.63 11.34 2.59
N PHE A 74 18.75 11.19 1.60
CA PHE A 74 18.43 9.91 0.94
C PHE A 74 18.51 10.06 -0.59
N PRO A 75 19.71 10.10 -1.18
CA PRO A 75 19.90 10.29 -2.62
C PRO A 75 19.24 9.17 -3.46
N GLU A 76 18.95 8.02 -2.88
CA GLU A 76 18.28 6.88 -3.51
C GLU A 76 16.78 7.11 -3.75
N PHE A 77 16.20 8.17 -3.20
CA PHE A 77 14.79 8.48 -3.44
C PHE A 77 14.56 8.98 -4.86
N VAL A 78 13.64 8.34 -5.57
CA VAL A 78 13.25 8.66 -6.96
C VAL A 78 11.76 9.03 -7.02
N PRO A 79 11.33 9.91 -7.94
CA PRO A 79 9.91 10.24 -8.05
C PRO A 79 9.11 9.03 -8.52
N ALA A 80 7.98 8.79 -7.84
CA ALA A 80 6.85 8.06 -8.38
C ALA A 80 5.86 9.05 -9.00
N ALA A 81 5.00 8.57 -9.90
CA ALA A 81 3.95 9.33 -10.55
C ALA A 81 2.96 9.93 -9.55
N ASN A 82 2.50 9.13 -8.59
CA ASN A 82 1.63 9.55 -7.49
C ASN A 82 1.58 8.48 -6.39
N VAL A 83 0.82 8.74 -5.32
CA VAL A 83 0.74 7.83 -4.16
C VAL A 83 0.12 6.46 -4.48
N LEU A 84 -0.63 6.32 -5.58
CA LEU A 84 -1.14 5.02 -5.98
C LEU A 84 -0.02 4.14 -6.52
N GLU A 85 0.97 4.69 -7.22
CA GLU A 85 2.12 3.91 -7.69
C GLU A 85 2.91 3.33 -6.51
N THR A 86 3.22 4.15 -5.49
CA THR A 86 3.92 3.68 -4.30
C THR A 86 3.09 2.66 -3.52
N SER A 87 1.79 2.90 -3.36
CA SER A 87 0.87 2.02 -2.63
C SER A 87 0.63 0.67 -3.32
N PHE A 88 0.38 0.65 -4.65
CA PHE A 88 0.18 -0.61 -5.39
C PHE A 88 1.47 -1.43 -5.53
N ASN A 89 2.64 -0.82 -5.37
CA ASN A 89 3.91 -1.54 -5.30
C ASN A 89 4.24 -2.07 -3.88
N ASN A 90 3.27 -2.09 -2.96
CA ASN A 90 3.38 -2.82 -1.69
C ASN A 90 3.33 -4.34 -1.91
N ILE A 91 4.47 -4.90 -2.29
CA ILE A 91 4.64 -6.34 -2.54
C ILE A 91 4.48 -7.18 -1.26
N GLY A 92 4.65 -6.60 -0.07
CA GLY A 92 4.42 -7.28 1.21
C GLY A 92 2.96 -7.75 1.35
N ALA A 93 2.01 -6.97 0.85
CA ALA A 93 0.58 -7.31 0.86
C ALA A 93 0.27 -8.62 0.10
N ILE A 94 1.06 -8.94 -0.93
CA ILE A 94 0.91 -10.18 -1.69
C ILE A 94 1.54 -11.35 -0.93
N PHE A 95 2.80 -11.20 -0.51
CA PHE A 95 3.54 -12.32 0.07
C PHE A 95 3.13 -12.69 1.49
N HIS A 96 2.83 -11.71 2.34
CA HIS A 96 2.78 -11.96 3.77
C HIS A 96 1.47 -12.59 4.25
N PRO A 97 0.27 -12.04 3.98
CA PRO A 97 -0.95 -12.49 4.64
C PRO A 97 -1.31 -13.94 4.28
N ALA A 98 -1.31 -14.26 2.98
CA ALA A 98 -1.63 -15.61 2.52
C ALA A 98 -0.61 -16.64 3.03
N THR A 99 0.70 -16.35 2.95
CA THR A 99 1.73 -17.27 3.44
C THR A 99 1.60 -17.52 4.96
N MET A 100 1.25 -16.49 5.73
CA MET A 100 0.95 -16.63 7.16
C MET A 100 -0.25 -17.55 7.40
N LEU A 101 -1.38 -17.29 6.74
CA LEU A 101 -2.60 -18.09 6.94
C LEU A 101 -2.40 -19.56 6.54
N PHE A 102 -1.71 -19.84 5.43
CA PHE A 102 -1.41 -21.21 5.00
C PHE A 102 -0.39 -21.94 5.89
N ASN A 103 0.32 -21.23 6.77
CA ASN A 103 1.23 -21.81 7.75
C ASN A 103 0.77 -21.60 9.21
N ALA A 104 -0.48 -21.20 9.43
CA ALA A 104 -0.92 -20.77 10.76
C ALA A 104 -0.74 -21.85 11.84
N SER A 105 -1.13 -23.09 11.53
CA SER A 105 -0.94 -24.23 12.44
C SER A 105 0.53 -24.51 12.75
N ARG A 106 1.42 -24.42 11.75
CA ARG A 106 2.87 -24.60 11.92
C ARG A 106 3.47 -23.52 12.81
N ILE A 107 3.04 -22.27 12.61
CA ILE A 107 3.45 -21.11 13.41
C ILE A 107 2.99 -21.28 14.87
N GLU A 108 1.73 -21.66 15.10
CA GLU A 108 1.19 -21.88 16.45
C GLU A 108 1.82 -23.10 17.14
N ALA A 109 2.17 -24.14 16.39
CA ALA A 109 2.92 -25.28 16.89
C ALA A 109 4.39 -24.95 17.20
N GLY A 110 4.87 -23.75 16.87
CA GLY A 110 6.24 -23.33 17.08
C GLY A 110 7.26 -24.03 16.17
N GLU A 111 6.81 -24.55 15.02
CA GLU A 111 7.71 -25.18 14.05
C GLU A 111 8.67 -24.15 13.44
N GLU A 112 9.96 -24.52 13.35
CA GLU A 112 10.92 -23.71 12.61
C GLU A 112 10.91 -24.06 11.12
N PHE A 113 10.57 -23.09 10.28
CA PHE A 113 10.58 -23.21 8.83
C PHE A 113 11.09 -21.92 8.17
N GLU A 114 11.47 -21.99 6.90
CA GLU A 114 11.90 -20.84 6.11
C GLU A 114 10.71 -20.22 5.38
N PHE A 115 10.37 -18.97 5.69
CA PHE A 115 9.09 -18.36 5.34
C PHE A 115 8.82 -18.35 3.83
N TYR A 116 9.79 -17.90 3.04
CA TYR A 116 9.66 -17.80 1.59
C TYR A 116 10.01 -19.11 0.89
N SER A 117 11.04 -19.82 1.34
CA SER A 117 11.49 -21.07 0.71
C SER A 117 10.57 -22.26 0.99
N SER A 118 9.71 -22.20 2.01
CA SER A 118 8.67 -23.22 2.25
C SER A 118 7.39 -23.02 1.43
N VAL A 119 7.30 -21.95 0.63
CA VAL A 119 6.13 -21.74 -0.25
C VAL A 119 6.07 -22.88 -1.27
N THR A 120 4.98 -23.64 -1.24
CA THR A 120 4.73 -24.77 -2.15
C THR A 120 4.10 -24.30 -3.46
N PRO A 121 4.10 -25.12 -4.54
CA PRO A 121 3.55 -24.70 -5.83
C PRO A 121 2.09 -24.21 -5.78
N MET A 122 1.23 -24.88 -5.00
CA MET A 122 -0.17 -24.47 -4.86
C MET A 122 -0.31 -23.15 -4.10
N VAL A 123 0.48 -22.93 -3.05
CA VAL A 123 0.48 -21.65 -2.33
C VAL A 123 1.00 -20.53 -3.22
N ALA A 124 2.07 -20.76 -3.98
CA ALA A 124 2.58 -19.81 -4.97
C ALA A 124 1.52 -19.45 -6.03
N GLY A 125 0.70 -20.41 -6.49
CA GLY A 125 -0.42 -20.14 -7.40
C GLY A 125 -1.49 -19.23 -6.79
N VAL A 126 -1.77 -19.35 -5.49
CA VAL A 126 -2.62 -18.39 -4.78
C VAL A 126 -1.97 -17.00 -4.74
N LEU A 127 -0.67 -16.91 -4.42
CA LEU A 127 0.05 -15.65 -4.43
C LEU A 127 0.05 -14.97 -5.81
N GLU A 128 0.22 -15.74 -6.89
CA GLU A 128 0.14 -15.20 -8.27
C GLU A 128 -1.27 -14.72 -8.61
N THR A 129 -2.32 -15.36 -8.09
CA THR A 129 -3.70 -14.93 -8.30
C THR A 129 -3.99 -13.61 -7.58
N LEU A 130 -3.60 -13.51 -6.29
CA LEU A 130 -3.66 -12.26 -5.52
C LEU A 130 -2.93 -11.13 -6.22
N ASP A 131 -1.73 -11.43 -6.74
CA ASP A 131 -0.93 -10.46 -7.46
C ASP A 131 -1.57 -10.03 -8.79
N SER A 132 -2.19 -10.97 -9.53
CA SER A 132 -2.88 -10.64 -10.77
C SER A 132 -4.05 -9.68 -10.56
N GLU A 133 -4.78 -9.83 -9.45
CA GLU A 133 -5.84 -8.93 -9.02
C GLU A 133 -5.29 -7.53 -8.70
N ARG A 134 -4.15 -7.46 -7.98
CA ARG A 134 -3.43 -6.20 -7.72
C ARG A 134 -2.97 -5.52 -9.01
N VAL A 135 -2.36 -6.25 -9.93
CA VAL A 135 -1.86 -5.72 -11.21
C VAL A 135 -3.02 -5.22 -12.07
N ALA A 136 -4.11 -5.99 -12.17
CA ALA A 136 -5.31 -5.58 -12.90
C ALA A 136 -5.93 -4.31 -12.31
N THR A 137 -5.97 -4.21 -10.99
CA THR A 137 -6.45 -3.02 -10.29
C THR A 137 -5.56 -1.82 -10.59
N ALA A 138 -4.23 -1.93 -10.43
CA ALA A 138 -3.30 -0.85 -10.72
C ALA A 138 -3.43 -0.33 -12.17
N ARG A 139 -3.58 -1.24 -13.14
CA ARG A 139 -3.81 -0.88 -14.55
C ARG A 139 -5.10 -0.11 -14.79
N ALA A 140 -6.16 -0.41 -14.02
CA ALA A 140 -7.41 0.36 -14.12
C ALA A 140 -7.23 1.83 -13.70
N TYR A 141 -6.22 2.13 -12.87
CA TYR A 141 -5.81 3.49 -12.51
C TYR A 141 -4.69 4.04 -13.41
N GLY A 142 -4.41 3.40 -14.54
CA GLY A 142 -3.39 3.84 -15.51
C GLY A 142 -1.94 3.61 -15.04
N LEU A 143 -1.72 2.72 -14.06
CA LEU A 143 -0.39 2.43 -13.52
C LEU A 143 0.15 1.12 -14.07
N GLU A 144 1.43 1.13 -14.43
CA GLU A 144 2.17 -0.08 -14.77
C GLU A 144 2.98 -0.54 -13.55
N VAL A 145 2.52 -1.61 -12.91
CA VAL A 145 3.21 -2.25 -11.79
C VAL A 145 3.70 -3.63 -12.22
N ASP A 146 4.90 -3.98 -11.78
CA ASP A 146 5.47 -5.29 -12.09
C ASP A 146 4.69 -6.40 -11.37
N PRO A 147 4.35 -7.49 -12.06
CA PRO A 147 3.90 -8.71 -11.38
C PRO A 147 4.94 -9.17 -10.35
N ALA A 148 4.52 -9.75 -9.23
CA ALA A 148 5.38 -10.13 -8.11
C ALA A 148 6.57 -11.01 -8.54
N ARG A 149 6.36 -11.90 -9.52
CA ARG A 149 7.42 -12.72 -10.11
C ARG A 149 8.50 -11.88 -10.80
N ASP A 150 8.09 -10.83 -11.53
CA ASP A 150 8.98 -9.96 -12.30
C ASP A 150 9.65 -8.95 -11.39
N TRP A 151 8.91 -8.42 -10.41
CA TRP A 151 9.46 -7.64 -9.31
C TRP A 151 10.56 -8.41 -8.59
N LEU A 152 10.36 -9.70 -8.28
CA LEU A 152 11.38 -10.50 -7.59
C LEU A 152 12.67 -10.58 -8.40
N ALA A 153 12.56 -10.79 -9.72
CA ALA A 153 13.71 -10.85 -10.63
C ALA A 153 14.44 -9.51 -10.78
N LYS A 154 13.73 -8.38 -10.64
CA LYS A 154 14.36 -7.04 -10.63
C LYS A 154 14.98 -6.70 -9.27
N ALA A 155 14.35 -7.15 -8.19
CA ALA A 155 14.75 -6.80 -6.82
C ALA A 155 15.95 -7.61 -6.32
N TYR A 156 16.14 -8.84 -6.81
CA TYR A 156 17.17 -9.75 -6.36
C TYR A 156 17.99 -10.31 -7.52
N GLU A 157 19.29 -10.48 -7.29
CA GLU A 157 20.20 -11.08 -8.27
C GLU A 157 20.04 -12.61 -8.33
N GLY A 158 20.23 -13.19 -9.51
CA GLY A 158 20.29 -14.64 -9.69
C GLY A 158 18.94 -15.37 -9.69
N ILE A 159 17.82 -14.65 -9.82
CA ILE A 159 16.48 -15.23 -9.91
C ILE A 159 16.31 -16.00 -11.23
N ARG A 160 15.74 -17.21 -11.15
CA ARG A 160 15.52 -18.13 -12.27
C ARG A 160 14.12 -18.73 -12.21
N GLY A 161 13.60 -19.14 -13.37
CA GLY A 161 12.31 -19.82 -13.50
C GLY A 161 11.21 -18.94 -14.06
N ASP A 162 10.11 -19.58 -14.45
CA ASP A 162 9.05 -18.99 -15.27
C ASP A 162 7.83 -18.56 -14.44
N ASN A 163 7.61 -19.22 -13.30
CA ASN A 163 6.52 -18.92 -12.37
C ASN A 163 7.05 -18.41 -11.02
N LEU A 164 6.16 -17.87 -10.19
CA LEU A 164 6.54 -17.33 -8.88
C LEU A 164 7.19 -18.37 -7.95
N TYR A 165 6.74 -19.62 -7.99
CA TYR A 165 7.31 -20.70 -7.17
C TYR A 165 8.80 -20.90 -7.47
N GLU A 166 9.15 -21.14 -8.73
CA GLU A 166 10.54 -21.36 -9.14
C GLU A 166 11.43 -20.16 -8.79
N ARG A 167 10.91 -18.96 -9.01
CA ARG A 167 11.64 -17.72 -8.69
C ARG A 167 11.87 -17.57 -7.19
N LEU A 168 10.88 -17.88 -6.35
CA LEU A 168 11.05 -17.92 -4.89
C LEU A 168 12.11 -18.95 -4.47
N GLN A 169 12.08 -20.16 -5.04
CA GLN A 169 13.05 -21.22 -4.73
C GLN A 169 14.48 -20.85 -5.17
N SER A 170 14.62 -20.09 -6.26
CA SER A 170 15.91 -19.61 -6.75
C SER A 170 16.50 -18.43 -5.95
N CYS A 171 15.69 -17.73 -5.16
CA CYS A 171 16.08 -16.52 -4.45
C CYS A 171 17.02 -16.83 -3.26
N ALA A 172 18.33 -16.72 -3.48
CA ALA A 172 19.32 -16.96 -2.43
C ALA A 172 19.17 -16.00 -1.23
N ALA A 173 18.70 -14.77 -1.45
CA ALA A 173 18.46 -13.77 -0.40
C ALA A 173 17.35 -14.17 0.59
N TYR A 174 16.49 -15.12 0.22
CA TYR A 174 15.40 -15.62 1.06
C TYR A 174 15.76 -16.85 1.89
N ARG A 175 16.89 -17.49 1.60
CA ARG A 175 17.36 -18.64 2.39
C ARG A 175 17.63 -18.24 3.83
N GLY A 176 17.16 -19.05 4.76
CA GLY A 176 17.34 -18.82 6.20
C GLY A 176 16.43 -17.75 6.80
N ILE A 177 15.58 -17.06 6.03
CA ILE A 177 14.56 -16.17 6.60
C ILE A 177 13.49 -17.05 7.25
N LYS A 178 13.51 -17.13 8.58
CA LYS A 178 12.57 -17.96 9.33
C LYS A 178 11.18 -17.34 9.39
N GLY A 179 10.16 -18.20 9.40
CA GLY A 179 8.78 -17.83 9.68
C GLY A 179 8.65 -17.16 11.05
N PRO A 180 7.64 -16.29 11.24
CA PRO A 180 7.33 -15.75 12.56
C PRO A 180 7.04 -16.85 13.58
N LYS A 181 7.33 -16.58 14.86
CA LYS A 181 7.04 -17.49 15.99
C LYS A 181 5.64 -17.25 16.60
N SER A 182 4.85 -16.37 15.99
CA SER A 182 3.52 -16.00 16.43
C SER A 182 2.70 -15.51 15.25
N MET A 183 1.40 -15.78 15.29
CA MET A 183 0.43 -15.17 14.38
C MET A 183 0.21 -13.68 14.68
N GLN A 184 0.59 -13.21 15.88
CA GLN A 184 0.48 -11.82 16.32
C GLN A 184 1.62 -10.93 15.78
N VAL A 185 1.72 -10.81 14.45
CA VAL A 185 2.75 -10.02 13.77
C VAL A 185 2.18 -9.15 12.65
N ARG A 186 2.96 -8.15 12.25
CA ARG A 186 2.56 -7.16 11.23
C ARG A 186 2.12 -7.75 9.88
N TYR A 187 2.58 -8.97 9.55
CA TYR A 187 2.20 -9.68 8.31
C TYR A 187 0.69 -9.90 8.15
N ILE A 188 -0.08 -9.83 9.24
CA ILE A 188 -1.53 -9.74 9.19
C ILE A 188 -1.98 -8.32 9.58
N PHE A 189 -1.62 -7.87 10.79
CA PHE A 189 -2.20 -6.66 11.38
C PHE A 189 -1.84 -5.35 10.68
N GLU A 190 -0.81 -5.33 9.85
CA GLU A 190 -0.44 -4.21 8.98
C GLU A 190 -0.89 -4.53 7.54
N ASP A 191 -0.39 -5.63 6.97
CA ASP A 191 -0.54 -5.92 5.53
C ASP A 191 -1.98 -6.23 5.08
N VAL A 192 -2.85 -6.73 5.96
CA VAL A 192 -4.27 -6.94 5.63
C VAL A 192 -5.00 -5.59 5.54
N PRO A 193 -5.10 -4.78 6.62
CA PRO A 193 -5.86 -3.53 6.60
C PRO A 193 -5.21 -2.43 5.76
N THR A 194 -3.89 -2.46 5.51
CA THR A 194 -3.20 -1.42 4.72
C THR A 194 -2.67 -1.90 3.37
N GLY A 195 -2.88 -3.17 3.02
CA GLY A 195 -2.48 -3.75 1.74
C GLY A 195 -3.66 -4.39 1.01
N LEU A 196 -4.15 -5.53 1.50
CA LEU A 196 -5.23 -6.28 0.84
C LEU A 196 -6.57 -5.53 0.80
N VAL A 197 -6.98 -4.94 1.92
CA VAL A 197 -8.22 -4.15 2.01
C VAL A 197 -8.23 -2.97 1.05
N PRO A 198 -7.21 -2.07 1.02
CA PRO A 198 -7.18 -1.00 0.04
C PRO A 198 -7.16 -1.52 -1.40
N ILE A 199 -6.37 -2.56 -1.74
CA ILE A 199 -6.36 -3.09 -3.11
C ILE A 199 -7.78 -3.52 -3.53
N ALA A 200 -8.48 -4.29 -2.71
CA ALA A 200 -9.84 -4.73 -3.03
C ALA A 200 -10.84 -3.55 -3.11
N SER A 201 -10.68 -2.53 -2.26
CA SER A 201 -11.55 -1.35 -2.25
C SER A 201 -11.36 -0.48 -3.50
N PHE A 202 -10.10 -0.29 -3.95
CA PHE A 202 -9.79 0.37 -5.22
C PHE A 202 -10.25 -0.44 -6.43
N ALA A 203 -10.13 -1.77 -6.37
CA ALA A 203 -10.64 -2.65 -7.40
C ALA A 203 -12.14 -2.54 -7.56
N GLN A 204 -12.89 -2.52 -6.44
CA GLN A 204 -14.34 -2.37 -6.45
C GLN A 204 -14.77 -1.05 -7.11
N ALA A 205 -14.13 0.07 -6.79
CA ALA A 205 -14.41 1.37 -7.42
C ALA A 205 -14.12 1.36 -8.94
N ALA A 206 -13.18 0.54 -9.38
CA ALA A 206 -12.84 0.33 -10.78
C ALA A 206 -13.63 -0.80 -11.48
N GLY A 207 -14.55 -1.47 -10.78
CA GLY A 207 -15.31 -2.60 -11.33
C GLY A 207 -14.47 -3.88 -11.56
N ILE A 208 -13.32 -4.00 -10.92
CA ILE A 208 -12.41 -5.15 -11.05
C ILE A 208 -12.71 -6.19 -9.96
N PRO A 209 -13.00 -7.45 -10.30
CA PRO A 209 -13.23 -8.50 -9.32
C PRO A 209 -11.92 -8.90 -8.62
N THR A 210 -11.99 -9.10 -7.31
CA THR A 210 -10.85 -9.50 -6.46
C THR A 210 -11.15 -10.70 -5.54
N PRO A 211 -11.70 -11.82 -6.07
CA PRO A 211 -12.15 -12.93 -5.24
C PRO A 211 -11.05 -13.55 -4.37
N ALA A 212 -9.81 -13.65 -4.85
CA ALA A 212 -8.71 -14.22 -4.09
C ALA A 212 -8.33 -13.30 -2.92
N ILE A 213 -8.16 -11.99 -3.16
CA ILE A 213 -7.85 -11.01 -2.11
C ILE A 213 -8.96 -11.02 -1.06
N ARG A 214 -10.23 -10.96 -1.50
CA ARG A 214 -11.37 -10.99 -0.58
C ARG A 214 -11.39 -12.25 0.28
N SER A 215 -11.14 -13.42 -0.30
CA SER A 215 -11.08 -14.68 0.44
C SER A 215 -10.01 -14.67 1.52
N VAL A 216 -8.82 -14.14 1.22
CA VAL A 216 -7.72 -14.04 2.20
C VAL A 216 -8.08 -13.09 3.35
N VAL A 217 -8.69 -11.94 3.04
CA VAL A 217 -9.15 -10.99 4.06
C VAL A 217 -10.25 -11.60 4.91
N ASP A 218 -11.23 -12.28 4.31
CA ASP A 218 -12.34 -12.93 5.04
C ASP A 218 -11.83 -14.02 6.00
N ILE A 219 -10.87 -14.84 5.56
CA ILE A 219 -10.22 -15.83 6.44
C ILE A 219 -9.50 -15.13 7.59
N ALA A 220 -8.79 -14.02 7.34
CA ALA A 220 -8.15 -13.25 8.40
C ALA A 220 -9.19 -12.67 9.37
N CYS A 221 -10.31 -12.13 8.88
CA CYS A 221 -11.38 -11.62 9.72
C CYS A 221 -11.94 -12.71 10.65
N VAL A 222 -12.21 -13.90 10.11
CA VAL A 222 -12.68 -15.05 10.90
C VAL A 222 -11.63 -15.49 11.92
N MET A 223 -10.37 -15.62 11.51
CA MET A 223 -9.30 -16.11 12.36
C MET A 223 -9.04 -15.19 13.58
N TYR A 224 -9.17 -13.87 13.39
CA TYR A 224 -8.89 -12.90 14.45
C TYR A 224 -10.14 -12.34 15.13
N GLY A 225 -11.35 -12.70 14.67
CA GLY A 225 -12.60 -12.13 15.17
C GLY A 225 -12.65 -10.61 15.03
N ARG A 226 -12.05 -10.07 13.96
CA ARG A 226 -11.91 -8.63 13.70
C ARG A 226 -12.40 -8.30 12.30
N ASP A 227 -13.05 -7.17 12.15
CA ASP A 227 -13.52 -6.71 10.85
C ASP A 227 -12.44 -5.84 10.18
N PHE A 228 -11.51 -6.47 9.49
CA PHE A 228 -10.50 -5.75 8.73
C PHE A 228 -11.09 -4.94 7.57
N TRP A 229 -12.28 -5.29 7.07
CA TRP A 229 -12.95 -4.51 6.03
C TRP A 229 -13.37 -3.14 6.56
N ALA A 230 -13.94 -3.10 7.77
CA ALA A 230 -14.33 -1.85 8.42
C ALA A 230 -13.12 -1.04 8.93
N GLU A 231 -12.11 -1.71 9.48
CA GLU A 231 -10.94 -1.05 10.08
C GLU A 231 -9.89 -0.59 9.06
N GLY A 232 -9.81 -1.26 7.92
CA GLY A 232 -8.74 -1.03 6.93
C GLY A 232 -8.90 0.24 6.11
N ARG A 233 -7.92 0.50 5.25
CA ARG A 233 -7.88 1.67 4.35
C ARG A 233 -8.81 1.47 3.14
N ASN A 234 -10.11 1.37 3.40
CA ASN A 234 -11.15 1.35 2.37
C ASN A 234 -11.46 2.78 1.85
N MET A 235 -12.29 2.89 0.82
CA MET A 235 -12.69 4.16 0.22
C MET A 235 -13.31 5.14 1.23
N GLU A 236 -14.10 4.66 2.18
CA GLU A 236 -14.72 5.46 3.23
C GLU A 236 -13.65 6.08 4.16
N ASN A 237 -12.76 5.25 4.69
CA ASN A 237 -11.71 5.64 5.63
C ASN A 237 -10.62 6.50 4.97
N LEU A 238 -10.45 6.39 3.65
CA LEU A 238 -9.58 7.27 2.86
C LEU A 238 -10.28 8.57 2.41
N GLY A 239 -11.59 8.70 2.66
CA GLY A 239 -12.37 9.86 2.24
C GLY A 239 -12.57 9.95 0.72
N LEU A 240 -12.55 8.81 0.03
CA LEU A 240 -12.72 8.65 -1.42
C LEU A 240 -14.07 8.01 -1.81
N ALA A 241 -14.92 7.70 -0.82
CA ALA A 241 -16.23 7.09 -1.08
C ALA A 241 -17.06 7.88 -2.09
N GLY A 242 -17.65 7.15 -3.04
CA GLY A 242 -18.47 7.71 -4.12
C GLY A 242 -17.70 8.30 -5.30
N MET A 243 -16.37 8.33 -5.24
CA MET A 243 -15.56 8.77 -6.38
C MET A 243 -15.37 7.64 -7.40
N ASP A 244 -15.43 7.98 -8.68
CA ASP A 244 -14.96 7.09 -9.75
C ASP A 244 -13.43 7.17 -9.93
N VAL A 245 -12.89 6.35 -10.84
CA VAL A 245 -11.45 6.28 -11.13
C VAL A 245 -10.87 7.62 -11.57
N GLU A 246 -11.57 8.38 -12.40
CA GLU A 246 -11.10 9.67 -12.92
C GLU A 246 -11.05 10.70 -11.79
N GLN A 247 -12.09 10.77 -10.97
CA GLN A 247 -12.17 11.65 -9.81
C GLN A 247 -11.09 11.33 -8.76
N ILE A 248 -10.81 10.05 -8.51
CA ILE A 248 -9.74 9.61 -7.61
C ILE A 248 -8.38 10.08 -8.15
N LEU A 249 -8.10 9.83 -9.43
CA LEU A 249 -6.85 10.24 -10.06
C LEU A 249 -6.68 11.76 -10.04
N ASP A 250 -7.75 12.51 -10.34
CA ASP A 250 -7.73 13.96 -10.30
C ASP A 250 -7.42 14.48 -8.89
N TYR A 251 -8.13 13.94 -7.90
CA TYR A 251 -7.93 14.31 -6.49
C TYR A 251 -6.52 14.00 -6.01
N ILE A 252 -5.96 12.84 -6.35
CA ILE A 252 -4.61 12.44 -5.95
C ILE A 252 -3.53 13.29 -6.64
N ASN A 253 -3.75 13.69 -7.88
CA ASN A 253 -2.78 14.47 -8.64
C ASN A 253 -2.82 15.96 -8.32
N LYS A 254 -4.02 16.53 -8.06
CA LYS A 254 -4.22 17.98 -7.84
C LYS A 254 -4.43 18.37 -6.38
N GLY A 255 -4.95 17.46 -5.55
CA GLY A 255 -5.15 17.66 -4.11
C GLY A 255 -6.43 18.41 -3.76
N CYS A 256 -7.31 18.66 -4.74
CA CYS A 256 -8.61 19.28 -4.55
C CYS A 256 -9.70 18.40 -5.15
N LYS A 257 -10.81 18.20 -4.42
CA LYS A 257 -11.99 17.54 -4.95
C LYS A 257 -12.72 18.57 -5.83
N GLU A 258 -13.05 18.23 -7.07
CA GLU A 258 -13.98 19.06 -7.81
C GLU A 258 -15.30 19.14 -7.01
N LYS A 259 -15.83 20.35 -6.83
CA LYS A 259 -17.16 20.51 -6.24
C LYS A 259 -18.14 19.92 -7.24
N GLY A 260 -18.54 18.67 -7.03
CA GLY A 260 -19.57 18.03 -7.83
C GLY A 260 -20.75 18.99 -7.97
N GLY A 261 -21.07 19.35 -9.22
CA GLY A 261 -22.27 20.11 -9.50
C GLY A 261 -23.45 19.30 -8.98
N THR A 262 -24.13 19.82 -7.96
CA THR A 262 -25.47 19.37 -7.63
C THR A 262 -26.35 19.64 -8.85
N SER A 263 -26.57 18.61 -9.66
CA SER A 263 -27.73 18.54 -10.56
C SER A 263 -28.96 18.21 -9.75
#